data_AF-A0A2T4WGW1-F1
#
_entry.id   AF-A0A2T4WGW1-F1
#
_cell.length_a   1.000
_cell.length_b   1.000
_cell.length_c   1.000
_cell.angle_alpha   90.00
_cell.angle_beta   90.00
_cell.angle_gamma   90.00
#
_symmetry.space_group_name_H-M   'P 1'
#
loop_
_entity.id
_entity.type
_entity.pdbx_description
1 polymer ?
#
loop_
_entity_poly.entity_id
_entity_poly.type
_entity_poly.pdbx_seq_one_letter_code
_entity_poly.pdbx_strand_id
1 'polypeptide(L)' 'MVKHQRLKNQNFIFVGNQPWDLPIGSNCKNIAEVVAKDNIVLYVNRPLDRFTKLKNDEKDHEFIERRMSVLEG' A
#
# COMPACT_ATOMS: atom_id res chain seq x y z
N MET A 1 -34.05 -11.84 5.46
CA MET A 1 -33.11 -11.07 4.61
C MET A 1 -32.23 -10.21 5.50
N VAL A 2 -30.91 -10.40 5.50
CA VAL A 2 -29.98 -9.56 6.26
C VAL A 2 -29.72 -8.28 5.47
N LYS A 3 -30.09 -7.12 6.03
CA LYS A 3 -29.69 -5.82 5.46
C LYS A 3 -28.20 -5.64 5.69
N HIS A 4 -27.42 -5.67 4.61
CA HIS A 4 -26.00 -5.33 4.67
C HIS A 4 -25.87 -3.81 4.59
N GLN A 5 -25.47 -3.20 5.70
CA GLN A 5 -25.17 -1.78 5.74
C GLN A 5 -23.75 -1.56 5.18
N ARG A 6 -23.65 -0.73 4.13
CA ARG A 6 -22.35 -0.31 3.60
C ARG A 6 -21.82 0.86 4.41
N LEU A 7 -20.54 0.82 4.77
CA LEU A 7 -19.82 1.94 5.37
C LEU A 7 -19.61 3.03 4.30
N LYS A 8 -20.03 4.26 4.60
CA LYS A 8 -19.92 5.42 3.72
C LYS A 8 -19.49 6.65 4.51
N ASN A 9 -18.82 7.59 3.85
CA ASN A 9 -18.33 8.85 4.44
C ASN A 9 -17.35 8.65 5.62
N GLN A 10 -16.63 7.52 5.63
CA GLN A 10 -15.63 7.21 6.65
C GLN A 10 -14.21 7.50 6.15
N ASN A 11 -13.26 7.55 7.09
CA ASN A 11 -11.83 7.62 6.81
C ASN A 11 -11.20 6.26 7.06
N PHE A 12 -10.46 5.73 6.09
CA PHE A 12 -9.74 4.46 6.21
C PHE A 12 -8.25 4.66 5.99
N ILE A 13 -7.45 3.94 6.79
CA ILE A 13 -6.02 3.77 6.56
C ILE A 13 -5.81 2.32 6.15
N PHE A 14 -5.32 2.12 4.93
CA PHE A 14 -4.94 0.80 4.41
C PHE A 14 -3.44 0.61 4.56
N VAL A 15 -3.06 -0.51 5.17
CA VAL A 15 -1.67 -0.95 5.31
C VAL A 15 -1.56 -2.39 4.80
N GLY A 16 -0.46 -2.72 4.15
CA GLY A 16 -0.26 -4.06 3.60
C GLY A 16 1.18 -4.36 3.25
N ASN A 17 1.50 -5.65 3.11
CA ASN A 17 2.86 -6.09 2.78
C ASN A 17 3.28 -5.70 1.35
N GLN A 18 2.33 -5.67 0.42
CA GLN A 18 2.58 -5.26 -0.96
C GLN A 18 2.34 -3.76 -1.11
N PRO A 19 3.34 -3.01 -1.55
CA PRO A 19 3.20 -1.58 -1.67
C PRO A 19 2.50 -1.18 -2.98
N TRP A 20 1.97 0.04 -3.02
CA TRP A 20 1.18 0.58 -4.13
C TRP A 20 1.95 0.63 -5.45
N ASP A 21 3.25 0.89 -5.38
CA ASP A 21 4.19 0.98 -6.48
C ASP A 21 4.56 -0.37 -7.13
N LEU A 22 4.16 -1.51 -6.54
CA LEU A 22 4.37 -2.81 -7.18
C LEU A 22 3.55 -2.92 -8.49
N PRO A 23 4.13 -3.33 -9.62
CA PRO A 23 3.45 -3.32 -10.93
C PRO A 23 2.30 -4.33 -11.03
N ILE A 24 2.30 -5.36 -10.20
CA ILE A 24 1.23 -6.37 -10.17
C ILE A 24 0.13 -5.91 -9.20
N GLY A 25 -1.13 -6.18 -9.58
CA GLY A 25 -2.28 -5.96 -8.71
C GLY A 25 -2.22 -6.75 -7.41
N SER A 26 -2.90 -6.27 -6.37
CA SER A 26 -3.09 -7.02 -5.12
C SER A 26 -4.50 -6.86 -4.59
N ASN A 27 -4.96 -7.87 -3.85
CA ASN A 27 -6.26 -7.82 -3.19
C ASN A 27 -6.40 -6.56 -2.32
N CYS A 28 -5.32 -6.15 -1.62
CA CYS A 28 -5.34 -4.98 -0.76
C CYS A 28 -5.55 -3.68 -1.54
N LYS A 29 -4.84 -3.48 -2.66
CA LYS A 29 -5.03 -2.31 -3.54
C LYS A 29 -6.45 -2.27 -4.09
N ASN A 30 -6.94 -3.39 -4.62
CA ASN A 30 -8.26 -3.47 -5.22
C ASN A 30 -9.38 -3.18 -4.19
N ILE A 31 -9.24 -3.69 -2.96
CA ILE A 31 -10.20 -3.40 -1.88
C ILE A 31 -10.14 -1.91 -1.52
N ALA A 32 -8.94 -1.32 -1.40
CA ALA A 32 -8.79 0.10 -1.12
C ALA A 32 -9.46 0.98 -2.19
N GLU A 33 -9.29 0.65 -3.48
CA GLU A 33 -9.96 1.34 -4.58
C GLU A 33 -11.49 1.22 -4.53
N VAL A 34 -12.02 0.03 -4.23
CA VAL A 34 -13.47 -0.17 -4.09
C VAL A 34 -14.02 0.61 -2.91
N VAL A 35 -13.31 0.62 -1.77
CA VAL A 35 -13.71 1.37 -0.56
C VAL A 35 -13.65 2.88 -0.79
N ALA A 36 -12.67 3.37 -1.55
CA ALA A 36 -12.48 4.78 -1.88
C ALA A 36 -13.64 5.38 -2.71
N LYS A 37 -14.49 4.56 -3.34
CA LYS A 37 -15.65 5.04 -4.10
C LYS A 37 -16.68 5.77 -3.24
N ASP A 38 -16.78 5.41 -1.97
CA ASP A 38 -17.77 5.96 -1.02
C ASP A 38 -17.10 6.55 0.25
N ASN A 39 -15.77 6.56 0.33
CA ASN A 39 -15.01 6.89 1.55
C ASN A 39 -13.67 7.57 1.23
N ILE A 40 -13.07 8.20 2.24
CA ILE A 40 -11.70 8.74 2.15
C ILE A 40 -10.72 7.64 2.53
N VAL A 41 -9.75 7.38 1.66
CA VAL A 41 -8.76 6.32 1.84
C VAL A 41 -7.35 6.87 1.78
N LEU A 42 -6.55 6.57 2.80
CA LEU A 42 -5.10 6.71 2.79
C LEU A 42 -4.47 5.33 2.68
N TYR A 43 -3.79 5.04 1.57
CA TYR A 43 -2.99 3.83 1.43
C TYR A 43 -1.55 4.11 1.84
N VAL A 44 -1.02 3.36 2.80
CA VAL A 44 0.33 3.54 3.32
C VAL A 44 1.21 2.40 2.84
N ASN A 45 2.24 2.75 2.08
CA ASN A 45 3.22 1.80 1.59
C ASN A 45 4.09 1.26 2.72
N ARG A 46 4.31 -0.07 2.75
CA ARG A 46 5.28 -0.70 3.66
C ARG A 46 6.65 -0.02 3.52
N PRO A 47 7.32 0.40 4.60
CA PRO A 47 8.63 1.06 4.52
C PRO A 47 9.74 0.10 4.04
N LEU A 48 10.90 0.65 3.67
CA LEU A 48 12.11 -0.16 3.44
C LEU A 48 12.53 -0.83 4.76
N ASP A 49 12.56 -2.15 4.78
CA ASP A 49 13.03 -2.88 5.95
C ASP A 49 14.55 -3.02 6.00
N ARG A 50 15.08 -3.18 7.22
CA ARG A 50 16.51 -3.22 7.47
C ARG A 50 17.16 -4.43 6.81
N PHE A 51 16.47 -5.56 6.72
CA PHE A 51 17.04 -6.77 6.16
C PHE A 51 17.23 -6.62 4.64
N THR A 52 16.20 -6.19 3.92
CA THR A 52 16.30 -5.88 2.48
C THR A 52 17.37 -4.84 2.21
N LYS A 53 17.43 -3.77 3.01
CA LYS A 53 18.47 -2.73 2.86
C LYS A 53 19.89 -3.28 3.08
N LEU A 54 20.11 -4.08 4.13
CA LEU A 54 21.43 -4.63 4.46
C LEU A 54 21.87 -5.71 3.48
N LYS A 55 20.93 -6.53 3.00
CA LYS A 55 21.20 -7.59 2.04
C LYS A 55 21.52 -7.03 0.64
N ASN A 56 20.78 -6.01 0.23
CA ASN A 56 20.98 -5.28 -1.03
C ASN A 56 21.12 -6.18 -2.27
N ASP A 57 20.27 -7.21 -2.38
CA ASP A 57 20.21 -8.10 -3.54
C ASP A 57 19.88 -7.28 -4.80
N GLU A 58 20.47 -7.61 -5.95
CA GLU A 58 20.23 -6.91 -7.24
C GLU A 58 18.74 -6.80 -7.60
N LYS A 59 17.96 -7.86 -7.31
CA LYS A 59 16.51 -7.89 -7.56
C LYS A 59 15.71 -6.85 -6.77
N ASP A 60 16.27 -6.33 -5.68
CA ASP A 60 15.61 -5.40 -4.76
C ASP A 60 16.07 -3.95 -4.99
N HIS A 61 17.03 -3.69 -5.89
CA HIS A 61 17.65 -2.37 -6.08
C HIS A 61 16.61 -1.29 -6.41
N GLU A 62 15.71 -1.53 -7.37
CA GLU A 62 14.66 -0.58 -7.74
C GLU A 62 13.76 -0.23 -6.54
N PHE A 63 13.37 -1.23 -5.75
CA PHE A 63 12.57 -1.03 -4.55
C PHE A 63 13.32 -0.20 -3.50
N ILE A 64 14.60 -0.51 -3.26
CA ILE A 64 15.45 0.21 -2.31
C ILE A 64 15.62 1.67 -2.75
N GLU A 65 16.01 1.91 -4.00
CA GLU A 65 16.21 3.25 -4.56
C GLU A 65 14.94 4.08 -4.44
N ARG A 66 13.79 3.51 -4.83
CA ARG A 66 12.50 4.19 -4.75
C ARG A 66 12.16 4.58 -3.31
N ARG A 67 12.48 3.74 -2.33
CA ARG A 67 12.18 4.03 -0.92
C ARG A 67 13.15 5.02 -0.30
N MET A 68 14.40 5.02 -0.73
CA MET A 68 15.36 6.05 -0.35
C MET A 68 14.95 7.41 -0.94
N SER A 69 14.54 7.48 -2.21
CA SER A 69 14.12 8.75 -2.82
C SER A 69 12.93 9.38 -2.10
N VAL A 70 11.94 8.57 -1.70
CA VAL A 70 10.76 9.06 -0.95
C VAL A 70 11.13 9.64 0.42
N LEU A 71 12.23 9.20 1.03
CA LEU A 71 12.71 9.75 2.31
C LEU A 71 13.43 11.09 2.14
N GLU A 72 13.90 11.40 0.93
CA GLU A 72 14.62 12.63 0.62
C GLU A 72 13.70 13.82 0.27
N GLY A 73 12.42 13.55 0.00
CA GLY A 73 11.40 14.53 -0.37
C GLY A 73 11.08 14.54 -1.86
#